data_AF-A0AAV6HDC5-F1
#
_entry.id   AF-A0AAV6HDC5-F1
#
_cell.length_a   1.000
_cell.length_b   1.000
_cell.length_c   1.000
_cell.angle_alpha   90.00
_cell.angle_beta   90.00
_cell.angle_gamma   90.00
#
_symmetry.space_group_name_H-M   'P 1'
#
loop_
_entity.id
_entity.type
_entity.pdbx_description
1 polymer ?
#
loop_
_entity_poly.entity_id
_entity_poly.type
_entity_poly.pdbx_seq_one_letter_code
_entity_poly.pdbx_strand_id
1 'polypeptide(L)'
;MGFSVRKILEVKVIDDEEYEKNKTFTIHLGEPVLLEIGQKHGDSNDNKPAVGADEEEVAKMGCPSLGEHTKLEVVDRESTPR
;
A
#
# COMPACT_ATOMS: atom_id res chain seq x y z
N MET A 1 18.89 -9.62 10.05
CA MET A 1 17.59 -10.19 10.48
C MET A 1 16.55 -9.09 10.36
N GLY A 2 15.77 -9.05 9.28
CA GLY A 2 14.82 -7.95 9.03
C GLY A 2 13.55 -8.14 9.86
N PHE A 3 13.07 -7.07 10.51
CA PHE A 3 11.77 -7.07 11.17
C PHE A 3 10.67 -6.95 10.12
N SER A 4 9.90 -8.02 9.90
CA SER A 4 8.68 -7.94 9.08
C SER A 4 7.54 -7.42 9.94
N VAL A 5 7.10 -6.19 9.65
CA VAL A 5 5.90 -5.60 10.25
C VAL A 5 4.71 -5.98 9.37
N ARG A 6 3.69 -6.63 9.96
CA ARG A 6 2.44 -6.96 9.27
C ARG A 6 1.34 -5.97 9.68
N LYS A 7 0.57 -5.50 8.70
CA LYS A 7 -0.63 -4.67 8.87
C LYS A 7 -1.80 -5.37 8.17
N ILE A 8 -3.00 -5.16 8.68
CA ILE A 8 -4.24 -5.76 8.17
C ILE A 8 -5.14 -4.62 7.70
N LEU A 9 -5.70 -4.75 6.49
CA LEU A 9 -6.74 -3.88 5.98
C LEU A 9 -8.09 -4.57 6.19
N GLU A 10 -8.95 -4.00 7.02
CA GLU A 10 -10.30 -4.51 7.26
C GLU A 10 -11.27 -3.89 6.26
N VAL A 11 -11.90 -4.72 5.43
CA VAL A 11 -12.91 -4.31 4.45
C VAL A 11 -14.23 -4.95 4.83
N LYS A 12 -15.27 -4.14 4.99
CA LYS A 12 -16.63 -4.63 5.25
C LYS A 12 -17.33 -4.90 3.93
N VAL A 13 -17.73 -6.14 3.72
CA VAL A 13 -18.64 -6.53 2.64
C VAL A 13 -20.07 -6.39 3.17
N ILE A 14 -20.91 -5.69 2.42
CA ILE A 14 -22.31 -5.46 2.77
C ILE A 14 -23.17 -6.21 1.76
N ASP A 15 -24.10 -7.01 2.29
CA ASP A 15 -25.12 -7.68 1.51
C ASP A 15 -26.19 -6.66 1.10
N ASP A 16 -26.53 -6.61 -0.19
CA ASP A 16 -27.47 -5.64 -0.74
C ASP A 16 -28.88 -6.20 -0.97
N GLU A 17 -29.19 -7.39 -0.44
CA GLU A 17 -30.49 -8.08 -0.54
C GLU A 17 -30.99 -8.39 -1.98
N GLU A 18 -30.35 -7.84 -3.00
CA GLU A 18 -30.61 -8.12 -4.41
C GLU A 18 -29.69 -9.24 -4.92
N TYR A 19 -30.27 -10.24 -5.60
CA TYR A 19 -29.47 -11.29 -6.23
C TYR A 19 -28.70 -10.73 -7.42
N GLU A 20 -27.48 -10.26 -7.18
CA GLU A 20 -26.58 -9.78 -8.21
C GLU A 20 -25.60 -10.87 -8.67
N LYS A 21 -25.08 -10.72 -9.89
CA LYS A 21 -23.93 -11.51 -10.36
C LYS A 21 -22.73 -11.24 -9.46
N ASN A 22 -21.68 -12.06 -9.60
CA ASN A 22 -20.41 -11.86 -8.90
C ASN A 22 -19.96 -10.39 -8.94
N LYS A 23 -19.84 -9.79 -7.76
CA LYS A 23 -19.27 -8.45 -7.61
C LYS A 23 -17.76 -8.59 -7.53
N THR A 24 -17.06 -7.60 -8.04
CA THR A 24 -15.60 -7.58 -8.03
C THR A 24 -15.13 -6.20 -7.68
N PHE A 25 -14.23 -6.11 -6.72
CA PHE A 25 -13.54 -4.88 -6.37
C PHE A 25 -12.03 -5.11 -6.30
N THR A 26 -11.27 -4.03 -6.36
CA THR A 26 -9.81 -4.08 -6.32
C THR A 26 -9.27 -3.19 -5.22
N ILE A 27 -8.20 -3.64 -4.56
CA ILE A 27 -7.44 -2.86 -3.58
C ILE A 27 -6.06 -2.61 -4.17
N HIS A 28 -5.67 -1.35 -4.22
CA HIS A 28 -4.36 -0.92 -4.73
C HIS A 28 -3.58 -0.25 -3.60
N LEU A 29 -2.34 -0.68 -3.38
CA LEU A 29 -1.39 0.01 -2.53
C LEU A 29 -0.79 1.19 -3.30
N GLY A 30 -0.90 2.40 -2.73
CA GLY A 30 -0.21 3.59 -3.24
C GLY A 30 1.27 3.58 -2.85
N GLU A 31 2.04 4.51 -3.42
CA GLU A 31 3.46 4.66 -3.09
C GLU A 31 3.65 4.94 -1.58
N PRO A 32 4.51 4.18 -0.89
CA PRO A 32 4.76 4.39 0.52
C PRO A 32 5.56 5.67 0.71
N VAL A 33 5.14 6.47 1.68
CA VAL A 33 5.84 7.71 2.05
C VAL A 33 6.55 7.49 3.37
N LEU A 34 7.83 7.87 3.44
CA LEU A 34 8.57 7.88 4.68
C LEU A 34 8.12 9.08 5.52
N LEU A 35 7.53 8.82 6.68
CA LEU A 35 7.12 9.86 7.62
C LEU A 35 8.11 9.89 8.79
N GLU A 36 8.77 11.03 9.00
CA GLU A 36 9.50 11.30 10.23
C GLU A 36 8.53 11.75 11.33
N ILE A 37 8.79 11.33 12.58
CA ILE A 37 7.94 11.67 13.73
C ILE A 37 7.90 13.20 13.88
N GLY A 38 6.79 13.83 13.51
CA GLY A 38 6.58 15.29 13.63
C GLY A 38 6.22 16.02 12.33
N GLN A 39 6.32 15.38 11.15
CA GLN A 39 5.94 16.01 9.87
C GLN A 39 4.47 15.71 9.51
N LYS A 40 3.71 16.75 9.13
CA LYS A 40 2.33 16.61 8.65
C LYS A 40 2.30 16.33 7.16
N HIS A 41 1.27 15.61 6.72
CA HIS A 41 1.05 15.22 5.32
C HIS A 41 1.00 16.46 4.41
N GLY A 42 2.03 16.65 3.57
CA GLY A 42 2.07 17.76 2.60
C GLY A 42 3.46 18.36 2.34
N ASP A 43 4.45 18.11 3.19
CA ASP A 43 5.81 18.60 2.95
C ASP A 43 6.55 17.59 2.07
N SER A 44 6.42 17.73 0.73
CA SER A 44 7.40 17.15 -0.19
C SER A 44 8.77 17.61 0.27
N ASN A 45 9.58 16.66 0.73
CA ASN A 45 10.91 16.93 1.23
C ASN A 45 11.84 17.17 0.02
N ASP A 46 11.69 18.32 -0.63
CA ASP A 46 12.61 18.90 -1.62
C ASP A 46 13.91 19.40 -0.96
N ASN A 47 14.13 19.10 0.33
CA ASN A 47 15.42 19.28 0.98
C ASN A 47 16.27 18.03 0.81
N LYS A 48 16.89 17.89 -0.35
CA LYS A 48 18.14 17.14 -0.45
C LYS A 48 19.29 18.16 -0.55
N PRO A 49 20.19 18.26 0.45
CA PRO A 49 21.45 18.95 0.22
C PRO A 49 22.17 18.20 -0.90
N ALA A 50 22.70 18.93 -1.89
CA ALA A 50 23.39 18.35 -3.04
C ALA A 50 24.58 17.50 -2.57
N VAL A 51 24.37 16.19 -2.40
CA VAL A 51 25.41 15.21 -2.10
C VAL A 51 25.92 14.68 -3.44
N GLY A 52 27.24 14.51 -3.57
CA GLY A 52 27.92 14.14 -4.82
C GLY A 52 27.33 12.88 -5.47
N ALA A 53 27.51 12.78 -6.80
CA ALA A 53 26.91 11.76 -7.65
C ALA A 53 27.21 10.29 -7.24
N ASP A 54 28.22 10.05 -6.41
CA ASP A 54 28.63 8.74 -5.90
C ASP A 54 27.96 8.34 -4.57
N GLU A 55 27.60 9.30 -3.71
CA GLU A 55 26.92 9.06 -2.43
C GLU A 55 25.38 9.04 -2.56
N GLU A 56 24.86 9.59 -3.65
CA GLU A 56 23.44 9.63 -3.99
C GLU A 56 22.81 8.23 -4.19
N GLU A 57 23.56 7.28 -4.72
CA GLU A 57 23.08 5.92 -4.99
C GLU A 57 22.85 5.12 -3.70
N VAL A 58 23.62 5.41 -2.64
CA VAL A 58 23.51 4.70 -1.36
C VAL A 58 22.32 5.22 -0.54
N ALA A 59 22.00 6.51 -0.64
CA ALA A 59 20.88 7.13 0.08
C ALA A 59 19.48 6.67 -0.41
N LYS A 60 19.37 6.20 -1.66
CA LYS A 60 18.13 5.66 -2.24
C LYS A 60 17.74 4.31 -1.65
N MET A 61 18.69 3.58 -1.05
CA MET A 61 18.46 2.27 -0.44
C MET A 61 17.65 2.34 0.87
N GLY A 62 17.35 3.54 1.37
CA GLY A 62 16.57 3.75 2.61
C GLY A 62 15.10 4.13 2.38
N CYS A 63 14.70 4.43 1.16
CA CYS A 63 13.31 4.81 0.86
C CYS A 63 12.41 3.56 0.89
N PRO A 64 11.25 3.62 1.57
CA PRO A 64 10.30 2.52 1.50
C PRO A 64 9.81 2.36 0.06
N SER A 65 9.58 1.11 -0.36
CA SER A 65 9.07 0.78 -1.68
C SER A 65 8.02 -0.32 -1.59
N LEU A 66 7.16 -0.40 -2.61
CA LEU A 66 6.22 -1.51 -2.73
C LEU A 66 6.93 -2.77 -3.21
N GLY A 67 6.40 -3.94 -2.82
CA GLY A 67 6.82 -5.23 -3.36
C GLY A 67 6.18 -5.55 -4.71
N GLU A 68 6.36 -6.79 -5.17
CA GLU A 68 5.83 -7.27 -6.46
C GLU A 68 4.29 -7.20 -6.54
N HIS A 69 3.60 -7.54 -5.46
CA HIS A 69 2.14 -7.55 -5.42
C HIS A 69 1.60 -6.31 -4.73
N THR A 70 1.06 -5.37 -5.51
CA THR A 70 0.49 -4.11 -5.04
C THR A 70 -1.02 -4.00 -5.29
N LYS A 71 -1.58 -4.95 -6.03
CA LYS A 71 -2.99 -5.04 -6.39
C LYS A 71 -3.58 -6.36 -5.89
N LEU A 72 -4.74 -6.28 -5.27
CA LEU A 72 -5.58 -7.43 -4.93
C LEU A 72 -6.93 -7.28 -5.63
N GLU A 73 -7.36 -8.32 -6.34
CA GLU A 73 -8.73 -8.43 -6.87
C GLU A 73 -9.53 -9.35 -5.98
N VAL A 74 -10.69 -8.88 -5.51
CA VAL A 74 -11.60 -9.62 -4.67
C VAL A 74 -12.87 -9.86 -5.45
N VAL A 75 -13.23 -11.14 -5.61
CA VAL A 75 -14.45 -11.57 -6.29
C VAL A 75 -15.40 -12.13 -5.25
N ASP A 76 -16.47 -11.39 -5.00
CA ASP A 76 -17.53 -11.81 -4.09
C ASP A 76 -18.42 -12.81 -4.84
N ARG A 77 -18.54 -14.02 -4.26
CA ARG A 77 -19.39 -15.08 -4.79
C ARG A 77 -20.39 -15.47 -3.72
N GLU A 78 -21.64 -15.63 -4.13
CA GLU A 78 -22.63 -16.26 -3.28
C GLU A 78 -22.17 -17.67 -2.91
N SER A 79 -22.23 -18.00 -1.62
CA SER A 79 -21.91 -19.33 -1.15
C SER A 79 -23.01 -20.30 -1.58
N THR A 80 -22.68 -21.27 -2.43
CA THR A 80 -23.63 -22.37 -2.72
C THR A 80 -23.79 -23.25 -1.48
N PRO A 81 -25.02 -23.52 -0.99
CA PRO A 81 -25.22 -24.47 0.10
C PRO A 81 -24.75 -25.87 -0.34
N ARG A 82 -24.12 -26.62 0.57
CA ARG A 82 -23.77 -28.04 0.36
C ARG A 82 -24.93 -28.95 0.74
#